data_AF-A0A523IYI4-F1
#
_entry.id   AF-A0A523IYI4-F1
#
_cell.length_a   1.000
_cell.length_b   1.000
_cell.length_c   1.000
_cell.angle_alpha   90.00
_cell.angle_beta   90.00
_cell.angle_gamma   90.00
#
_symmetry.space_group_name_H-M   'P 1'
#
loop_
_entity.id
_entity.type
_entity.pdbx_description
1 polymer ?
#
loop_
_entity_poly.entity_id
_entity_poly.type
_entity_poly.pdbx_seq_one_letter_code
_entity_poly.pdbx_strand_id
1 'polypeptide(L)'
;YYFNIMQRVIKGFSYTFTKLMRISGAESLSAASNIFVGIESSLTIKPYLNDMTRSELCTVLTAGMATVSSNILALYVFSFQNQFPTIAAHLISASILSAPAAVAMSKLLVPEDNVPKTLGTNVDPYYDKEGSLFEAVINGAENGAKLIIGIVALLIAILGLVALLDLIIGGVGIHINNLIGFNIDWSLKGIHGIPILSSNLNNRSTIRRCIYCFEDYW
;
A
#
# COMPACT_ATOMS: atom_id res chain seq x y z
N TYR A 1 -14.63 13.44 3.00
CA TYR A 1 -14.23 14.61 2.19
C TYR A 1 -15.24 15.75 2.21
N TYR A 2 -16.54 15.47 2.05
CA TYR A 2 -17.64 16.45 2.06
C TYR A 2 -17.57 17.60 3.10
N PHE A 3 -17.32 17.29 4.38
CA PHE A 3 -17.25 18.31 5.45
C PHE A 3 -15.93 19.11 5.52
N ASN A 4 -15.01 18.94 4.57
CA ASN A 4 -13.66 19.55 4.54
C ASN A 4 -12.77 19.27 5.77
N ILE A 5 -13.15 18.35 6.67
CA ILE A 5 -12.34 17.97 7.84
C ILE A 5 -11.03 17.32 7.39
N MET A 6 -11.11 16.34 6.48
CA MET A 6 -9.95 15.62 5.98
C MET A 6 -8.96 16.55 5.25
N GLN A 7 -9.47 17.51 4.48
CA GLN A 7 -8.64 18.50 3.79
C GLN A 7 -7.83 19.35 4.79
N ARG A 8 -8.42 19.74 5.92
CA ARG A 8 -7.68 20.50 6.96
C ARG A 8 -6.60 19.65 7.62
N VAL A 9 -6.89 18.39 7.91
CA VAL A 9 -5.92 17.45 8.49
C VAL A 9 -4.75 17.25 7.52
N ILE A 10 -5.04 16.91 6.26
CA ILE A 10 -4.02 16.71 5.21
C ILE A 10 -3.18 17.97 5.01
N LYS A 11 -3.79 19.17 4.99
CA LYS A 11 -3.05 20.44 4.91
C LYS A 11 -2.10 20.63 6.08
N GLY A 12 -2.50 20.25 7.30
CA GLY A 12 -1.65 20.31 8.48
C GLY A 12 -0.42 19.41 8.37
N PHE A 13 -0.61 18.16 7.93
CA PHE A 13 0.49 17.23 7.67
C PHE A 13 1.38 17.68 6.50
N SER A 14 0.78 18.13 5.40
CA SER A 14 1.52 18.66 4.24
C SER A 14 2.41 19.83 4.63
N TYR A 15 1.87 20.81 5.37
CA TYR A 15 2.65 21.93 5.88
C TYR A 15 3.82 21.47 6.76
N THR A 16 3.59 20.46 7.60
CA THR A 16 4.62 19.87 8.46
C THR A 16 5.72 19.24 7.62
N PHE A 17 5.38 18.49 6.57
CA PHE A 17 6.36 17.87 5.67
C PHE A 17 7.12 18.89 4.81
N THR A 18 6.44 19.88 4.23
CA THR A 18 7.09 20.97 3.48
C THR A 18 8.07 21.73 4.37
N LYS A 19 7.73 21.98 5.65
CA LYS A 19 8.60 22.73 6.56
C LYS A 19 9.76 21.90 7.12
N LEU A 20 9.52 20.65 7.51
CA LEU A 20 10.53 19.79 8.11
C LEU A 20 11.50 19.21 7.07
N MET A 21 10.97 18.74 5.95
CA MET A 21 11.75 18.03 4.93
C MET A 21 12.13 18.92 3.74
N ARG A 22 11.65 20.18 3.69
CA ARG A 22 11.98 21.18 2.64
C ARG A 22 11.72 20.68 1.22
N ILE A 23 10.69 19.86 1.07
CA ILE A 23 10.22 19.27 -0.17
C ILE A 23 9.10 20.12 -0.80
N SER A 24 8.77 19.82 -2.06
CA SER A 24 7.75 20.52 -2.82
C SER A 24 6.34 20.34 -2.23
N GLY A 25 5.48 21.35 -2.41
CA GLY A 25 4.10 21.33 -1.89
C GLY A 25 3.25 20.20 -2.46
N ALA A 26 3.41 19.89 -3.75
CA ALA A 26 2.68 18.80 -4.40
C ALA A 26 3.09 17.42 -3.85
N GLU A 27 4.39 17.14 -3.72
CA GLU A 27 4.86 15.86 -3.16
C GLU A 27 4.56 15.74 -1.65
N SER A 28 4.64 16.85 -0.90
CA SER A 28 4.25 16.90 0.52
C SER A 28 2.77 16.59 0.71
N LEU A 29 1.93 17.16 -0.16
CA LEU A 29 0.49 16.95 -0.13
C LEU A 29 0.13 15.52 -0.48
N SER A 30 0.78 14.95 -1.49
CA SER A 30 0.61 13.54 -1.85
C SER A 30 1.01 12.63 -0.70
N ALA A 31 2.21 12.79 -0.13
CA ALA A 31 2.68 11.99 1.00
C ALA A 31 1.76 12.09 2.23
N ALA A 32 1.29 13.30 2.56
CA ALA A 32 0.35 13.52 3.66
C ALA A 32 -1.02 12.89 3.41
N SER A 33 -1.53 12.98 2.18
CA SER A 33 -2.81 12.39 1.79
C SER A 33 -2.73 10.86 1.78
N ASN A 34 -1.59 10.29 1.39
CA ASN A 34 -1.38 8.84 1.30
C ASN A 34 -1.54 8.12 2.65
N ILE A 35 -1.19 8.77 3.76
CA ILE A 35 -1.39 8.24 5.13
C ILE A 35 -2.85 7.87 5.38
N PHE A 36 -3.79 8.64 4.82
CA PHE A 36 -5.21 8.49 5.09
C PHE A 36 -5.98 7.82 3.95
N VAL A 37 -5.59 8.03 2.69
CA VAL A 37 -6.36 7.55 1.53
C VAL A 37 -5.63 6.46 0.74
N GLY A 38 -4.35 6.20 1.03
CA GLY A 38 -3.52 5.33 0.21
C GLY A 38 -3.46 5.80 -1.24
N ILE A 39 -3.48 4.86 -2.19
CA ILE A 39 -3.24 5.09 -3.63
C ILE A 39 -4.12 6.18 -4.30
N GLU A 40 -5.30 6.46 -3.75
CA GLU A 40 -6.18 7.52 -4.24
C GLU A 40 -5.62 8.94 -3.98
N SER A 41 -4.58 9.05 -3.16
CA SER A 41 -3.86 10.31 -2.90
C SER A 41 -3.31 10.95 -4.18
N SER A 42 -2.98 10.16 -5.20
CA SER A 42 -2.52 10.64 -6.51
C SER A 42 -3.58 11.50 -7.22
N LEU A 43 -4.87 11.27 -6.96
CA LEU A 43 -5.96 12.08 -7.50
C LEU A 43 -5.95 13.51 -6.93
N THR A 44 -5.46 13.68 -5.70
CA THR A 44 -5.47 14.96 -4.98
C THR A 44 -4.46 15.96 -5.54
N ILE A 45 -3.44 15.44 -6.23
CA ILE A 45 -2.39 16.22 -6.92
C ILE A 45 -2.55 16.19 -8.44
N LYS A 46 -3.68 15.68 -8.96
CA LYS A 46 -3.95 15.53 -10.40
C LYS A 46 -3.57 16.74 -11.26
N PRO A 47 -3.88 18.00 -10.90
CA PRO A 47 -3.50 19.14 -11.74
C PRO A 47 -1.99 19.40 -11.82
N TYR A 48 -1.21 18.87 -10.87
CA TYR A 48 0.23 19.07 -10.80
C TYR A 48 1.03 17.94 -11.44
N LEU A 49 0.46 16.73 -11.58
CA LEU A 49 1.15 15.54 -12.10
C LEU A 49 1.90 15.75 -13.41
N ASN A 50 1.34 16.52 -14.36
CA ASN A 50 1.96 16.76 -15.66
C ASN A 50 3.23 17.64 -15.59
N ASP A 51 3.34 18.42 -14.53
CA ASP A 51 4.38 19.42 -14.33
C ASP A 51 5.43 18.99 -13.29
N MET A 52 5.30 17.79 -12.73
CA MET A 52 6.19 17.27 -11.69
C MET A 52 7.55 16.83 -12.25
N THR A 53 8.60 17.00 -11.45
CA THR A 53 9.93 16.47 -11.77
C THR A 53 9.96 14.94 -11.58
N ARG A 54 11.01 14.30 -12.08
CA ARG A 54 11.22 12.85 -11.88
C ARG A 54 11.36 12.48 -10.40
N SER A 55 12.00 13.34 -9.61
CA SER A 55 12.18 13.11 -8.18
C SER A 55 10.86 13.28 -7.42
N GLU A 56 10.05 14.29 -7.75
CA GLU A 56 8.71 14.46 -7.17
C GLU A 56 7.80 13.27 -7.51
N LEU A 57 7.79 12.81 -8.76
CA LEU A 57 6.99 11.65 -9.18
C LEU A 57 7.47 10.37 -8.48
N CYS A 58 8.78 10.19 -8.32
CA CYS A 58 9.34 9.09 -7.54
C CYS A 58 8.84 9.14 -6.10
N THR A 59 8.84 10.30 -5.44
CA THR A 59 8.28 10.46 -4.09
C THR A 59 6.81 10.06 -4.03
N VAL A 60 5.97 10.48 -4.99
CA VAL A 60 4.54 10.12 -5.03
C VAL A 60 4.36 8.61 -5.13
N LEU A 61 5.09 7.95 -6.02
CA LEU A 61 4.99 6.51 -6.23
C LEU A 61 5.53 5.72 -5.03
N THR A 62 6.69 6.11 -4.49
CA THR A 62 7.28 5.47 -3.32
C THR A 62 6.41 5.63 -2.09
N ALA A 63 5.87 6.84 -1.85
CA ALA A 63 4.90 7.05 -0.77
C ALA A 63 3.67 6.16 -0.99
N GLY A 64 3.13 6.16 -2.21
CA GLY A 64 2.04 5.31 -2.70
C GLY A 64 2.15 3.86 -2.25
N MET A 65 3.30 3.24 -2.51
CA MET A 65 3.58 1.84 -2.19
C MET A 65 3.99 1.60 -0.73
N ALA A 66 4.55 2.61 -0.04
CA ALA A 66 5.06 2.44 1.32
C ALA A 66 3.98 2.44 2.41
N THR A 67 2.76 2.88 2.11
CA THR A 67 1.68 3.02 3.11
C THR A 67 0.46 2.17 2.76
N VAL A 68 -0.20 1.64 3.78
CA VAL A 68 -1.45 0.92 3.63
C VAL A 68 -2.63 1.90 3.62
N SER A 69 -3.57 1.68 2.70
CA SER A 69 -4.79 2.49 2.61
C SER A 69 -5.74 2.27 3.81
N SER A 70 -6.44 3.32 4.25
CA SER A 70 -7.31 3.26 5.44
C SER A 70 -8.47 2.27 5.32
N ASN A 71 -8.99 2.03 4.12
CA ASN A 71 -10.05 1.06 3.87
C ASN A 71 -9.57 -0.39 4.11
N ILE A 72 -8.32 -0.70 3.74
CA ILE A 72 -7.70 -2.01 4.00
C ILE A 72 -7.25 -2.11 5.46
N LEU A 73 -6.75 -1.02 6.04
CA LEU A 73 -6.41 -0.93 7.46
C LEU A 73 -7.58 -1.34 8.36
N ALA A 74 -8.78 -0.82 8.09
CA ALA A 74 -9.98 -1.18 8.84
C ALA A 74 -10.29 -2.68 8.75
N LEU A 75 -10.17 -3.27 7.55
CA LEU A 75 -10.36 -4.71 7.34
C LEU A 75 -9.38 -5.54 8.18
N TYR A 76 -8.10 -5.18 8.21
CA TYR A 76 -7.11 -5.88 9.03
C TYR A 76 -7.40 -5.76 10.53
N VAL A 77 -7.80 -4.58 11.00
CA VAL A 77 -8.20 -4.41 12.40
C VAL A 77 -9.40 -5.29 12.74
N PHE A 78 -10.45 -5.29 11.92
CA PHE A 78 -11.65 -6.10 12.19
C PHE A 78 -11.39 -7.61 12.14
N SER A 79 -10.50 -8.06 11.24
CA SER A 79 -10.15 -9.48 11.11
C SER A 79 -9.28 -9.98 12.27
N PHE A 80 -8.31 -9.19 12.71
CA PHE A 80 -7.29 -9.62 13.67
C PHE A 80 -7.48 -9.12 15.11
N GLN A 81 -8.47 -8.26 15.38
CA GLN A 81 -8.71 -7.72 16.74
C GLN A 81 -8.90 -8.81 17.82
N ASN A 82 -9.47 -9.96 17.47
CA ASN A 82 -9.69 -11.07 18.41
C ASN A 82 -8.38 -11.78 18.81
N GLN A 83 -7.33 -11.68 17.99
CA GLN A 83 -6.02 -12.30 18.25
C GLN A 83 -5.03 -11.28 18.83
N PHE A 84 -5.08 -10.04 18.35
CA PHE A 84 -4.17 -8.96 18.74
C PHE A 84 -4.96 -7.67 19.04
N PRO A 85 -5.33 -7.42 20.31
CA PRO A 85 -6.15 -6.26 20.67
C PRO A 85 -5.45 -4.91 20.42
N THR A 86 -4.11 -4.89 20.31
CA THR A 86 -3.32 -3.68 20.06
C THR A 86 -2.91 -3.50 18.59
N ILE A 87 -3.48 -4.27 17.65
CA ILE A 87 -3.09 -4.25 16.23
C ILE A 87 -3.35 -2.89 15.57
N ALA A 88 -4.47 -2.23 15.92
CA ALA A 88 -4.85 -0.94 15.35
C ALA A 88 -3.80 0.15 15.62
N ALA A 89 -3.29 0.21 16.85
CA ALA A 89 -2.27 1.18 17.23
C ALA A 89 -0.95 0.96 16.47
N HIS A 90 -0.56 -0.31 16.26
CA HIS A 90 0.65 -0.64 15.51
C HIS A 90 0.50 -0.29 14.03
N LEU A 91 -0.64 -0.59 13.41
CA LEU A 91 -0.85 -0.29 11.99
C LEU A 91 -0.98 1.22 11.72
N ILE A 92 -1.65 1.96 12.60
CA ILE A 92 -1.76 3.43 12.47
C ILE A 92 -0.38 4.08 12.64
N SER A 93 0.39 3.67 13.65
CA SER A 93 1.74 4.22 13.87
C SER A 93 2.69 3.86 12.72
N ALA A 94 2.60 2.64 12.18
CA ALA A 94 3.36 2.23 10.99
C ALA A 94 3.02 3.13 9.78
N SER A 95 1.74 3.35 9.48
CA SER A 95 1.33 4.21 8.35
C SER A 95 1.86 5.65 8.47
N ILE A 96 1.79 6.24 9.67
CA ILE A 96 2.30 7.59 9.92
C ILE A 96 3.83 7.65 9.76
N LEU A 97 4.55 6.62 10.19
CA LEU A 97 6.01 6.55 10.07
C LEU A 97 6.47 6.27 8.64
N SER A 98 5.69 5.52 7.86
CA SER A 98 5.98 5.20 6.46
C SER A 98 6.05 6.45 5.57
N ALA A 99 5.23 7.48 5.83
CA ALA A 99 5.25 8.70 5.01
C ALA A 99 6.61 9.43 5.00
N PRO A 100 7.20 9.83 6.15
CA PRO A 100 8.53 10.45 6.15
C PRO A 100 9.64 9.47 5.75
N ALA A 101 9.51 8.17 6.03
CA ALA A 101 10.48 7.17 5.59
C ALA A 101 10.49 7.04 4.05
N ALA A 102 9.32 7.05 3.42
CA ALA A 102 9.17 6.99 1.96
C ALA A 102 9.77 8.22 1.28
N VAL A 103 9.51 9.42 1.82
CA VAL A 103 10.08 10.66 1.31
C VAL A 103 11.61 10.67 1.45
N ALA A 104 12.14 10.21 2.58
CA ALA A 104 13.58 10.11 2.76
C ALA A 104 14.20 9.12 1.76
N MET A 105 13.60 7.94 1.59
CA MET A 105 14.11 6.91 0.69
C MET A 105 14.01 7.34 -0.78
N SER A 106 12.92 7.98 -1.20
CA SER A 106 12.75 8.45 -2.58
C SER A 106 13.81 9.49 -2.95
N LYS A 107 14.11 10.44 -2.05
CA LYS A 107 15.14 11.46 -2.27
C LYS A 107 16.57 10.92 -2.20
N LEU A 108 16.80 9.79 -1.53
CA LEU A 108 18.08 9.08 -1.58
C LEU A 108 18.27 8.33 -2.91
N LEU A 109 17.21 7.75 -3.46
CA LEU A 109 17.25 7.01 -4.71
C LEU A 109 17.31 7.93 -5.93
N VAL A 110 16.47 8.96 -5.95
CA VAL A 110 16.35 9.93 -7.03
C VAL A 110 16.39 11.33 -6.42
N PRO A 111 17.60 11.92 -6.27
CA PRO A 111 17.73 13.26 -5.74
C PRO A 111 17.06 14.29 -6.66
N GLU A 112 16.73 15.45 -6.09
CA GLU A 112 16.07 16.52 -6.83
C GLU A 112 17.10 17.30 -7.66
N ASP A 113 17.05 17.13 -8.99
CA ASP A 113 17.96 17.80 -9.92
C ASP A 113 17.41 19.14 -10.46
N ASN A 114 16.10 19.37 -10.35
CA ASN A 114 15.41 20.54 -10.92
C ASN A 114 14.74 21.38 -9.83
N VAL A 115 14.38 22.64 -10.15
CA VAL A 115 13.60 23.48 -9.21
C VAL A 115 12.11 23.14 -9.36
N PRO A 116 11.45 22.57 -8.35
CA PRO A 116 10.04 22.24 -8.43
C PRO A 116 9.16 23.49 -8.51
N LYS A 117 8.12 23.47 -9.34
CA LYS A 117 7.19 24.60 -9.50
C LYS A 117 6.42 24.92 -8.21
N THR A 118 6.19 23.92 -7.36
CA THR A 118 5.48 24.06 -6.08
C THR A 118 6.41 24.07 -4.87
N LEU A 119 7.70 24.38 -5.06
CA LEU A 119 8.65 24.44 -3.95
C LEU A 119 8.25 25.54 -2.95
N GLY A 120 8.04 25.15 -1.68
CA GLY A 120 7.69 26.08 -0.61
C GLY A 120 6.27 26.67 -0.68
N THR A 121 5.44 26.23 -1.63
CA THR A 121 4.03 26.64 -1.70
C THR A 121 3.14 25.63 -1.00
N ASN A 122 2.12 26.11 -0.29
CA ASN A 122 1.10 25.23 0.28
C ASN A 122 0.05 24.97 -0.81
N VAL A 123 0.07 23.74 -1.34
CA VAL A 123 -0.83 23.34 -2.43
C VAL A 123 -2.17 22.93 -1.86
N ASP A 124 -3.25 23.49 -2.41
CA ASP A 124 -4.60 23.07 -2.06
C ASP A 124 -4.93 21.73 -2.73
N PRO A 125 -5.44 20.75 -1.97
CA PRO A 125 -5.81 19.47 -2.54
C PRO A 125 -7.00 19.61 -3.47
N TYR A 126 -6.87 19.05 -4.66
CA TYR A 126 -7.92 19.01 -5.66
C TYR A 126 -8.95 17.93 -5.28
N TYR A 127 -10.18 18.36 -5.02
CA TYR A 127 -11.32 17.47 -4.82
C TYR A 127 -12.52 18.02 -5.59
N ASP A 128 -13.15 17.16 -6.40
CA ASP A 128 -14.46 17.46 -6.94
C ASP A 128 -15.47 17.41 -5.78
N LYS A 129 -16.14 18.55 -5.50
CA LYS A 129 -17.16 18.61 -4.44
C LYS A 129 -18.44 17.95 -4.95
N GLU A 130 -18.90 16.95 -4.22
CA GLU A 130 -20.21 16.33 -4.42
C GLU A 130 -21.33 17.31 -4.03
N GLY A 131 -22.46 17.28 -4.75
CA GLY A 131 -23.55 18.25 -4.59
C GLY A 131 -24.33 18.10 -3.30
N SER A 132 -24.40 16.88 -2.75
CA SER A 132 -25.12 16.58 -1.50
C SER A 132 -24.41 15.55 -0.61
N LEU A 133 -24.74 15.56 0.69
CA LEU A 133 -24.21 14.57 1.65
C LEU A 133 -24.57 13.14 1.25
N PHE A 134 -25.80 12.94 0.77
CA PHE A 134 -26.26 11.61 0.32
C PHE A 134 -25.49 11.13 -0.91
N GLU A 135 -25.22 12.03 -1.86
CA GLU A 135 -24.39 11.72 -3.03
C GLU A 135 -22.97 11.33 -2.62
N ALA A 136 -22.37 12.02 -1.66
CA ALA A 136 -21.07 11.67 -1.10
C ALA A 136 -21.03 10.26 -0.48
N VAL A 137 -22.09 9.89 0.24
CA VAL A 137 -22.21 8.56 0.83
C VAL A 137 -22.39 7.48 -0.25
N ILE A 138 -23.21 7.75 -1.28
CA ILE A 138 -23.46 6.83 -2.38
C ILE A 138 -22.17 6.59 -3.18
N ASN A 139 -21.49 7.65 -3.59
CA ASN A 139 -20.23 7.56 -4.35
C ASN A 139 -19.14 6.87 -3.53
N GLY A 140 -19.03 7.19 -2.23
CA GLY A 140 -18.10 6.52 -1.33
C GLY A 140 -18.36 5.02 -1.20
N ALA A 141 -19.63 4.62 -1.09
CA ALA A 141 -20.02 3.21 -1.03
C ALA A 141 -19.74 2.47 -2.35
N GLU A 142 -20.02 3.09 -3.50
CA GLU A 142 -19.76 2.51 -4.83
C GLU A 142 -18.26 2.30 -5.08
N ASN A 143 -17.43 3.31 -4.78
CA ASN A 143 -15.98 3.21 -4.91
C ASN A 143 -15.41 2.13 -3.99
N GLY A 144 -15.89 2.06 -2.74
CA GLY A 144 -15.52 1.01 -1.80
C GLY A 144 -15.89 -0.39 -2.30
N ALA A 145 -17.10 -0.57 -2.84
CA ALA A 145 -17.54 -1.85 -3.39
C ALA A 145 -16.67 -2.30 -4.57
N LYS A 146 -16.34 -1.39 -5.50
CA LYS A 146 -15.45 -1.67 -6.64
C LYS A 146 -14.06 -2.13 -6.16
N LEU A 147 -13.50 -1.46 -5.16
CA LEU A 147 -12.20 -1.84 -4.58
C LEU A 147 -12.25 -3.25 -3.96
N ILE A 148 -13.27 -3.57 -3.16
CA ILE A 148 -13.39 -4.89 -2.52
C ILE A 148 -13.51 -6.01 -3.56
N ILE A 149 -14.34 -5.83 -4.59
CA ILE A 149 -14.51 -6.81 -5.66
C ILE A 149 -13.18 -7.02 -6.40
N GLY A 150 -12.44 -5.95 -6.67
CA GLY A 150 -11.12 -6.01 -7.28
C GLY A 150 -10.13 -6.82 -6.45
N ILE A 151 -10.08 -6.59 -5.13
CA ILE A 151 -9.20 -7.33 -4.21
C ILE A 151 -9.56 -8.82 -4.19
N VAL A 152 -10.85 -9.16 -4.06
CA VAL A 152 -11.29 -10.56 -4.04
C VAL A 152 -10.96 -11.27 -5.34
N ALA A 153 -11.22 -10.63 -6.49
CA ALA A 153 -10.91 -11.18 -7.80
C ALA A 153 -9.39 -11.40 -7.98
N LEU A 154 -8.58 -10.42 -7.59
CA LEU A 154 -7.13 -10.48 -7.62
C LEU A 154 -6.60 -11.65 -6.77
N LEU A 155 -7.12 -11.82 -5.55
CA LEU A 155 -6.71 -12.90 -4.65
C LEU A 155 -7.04 -14.28 -5.23
N ILE A 156 -8.23 -14.47 -5.79
CA ILE A 156 -8.60 -15.74 -6.43
C ILE A 156 -7.67 -16.04 -7.61
N ALA A 157 -7.37 -15.03 -8.44
CA ALA A 157 -6.50 -15.18 -9.59
C ALA A 157 -5.06 -15.57 -9.19
N ILE A 158 -4.46 -14.87 -8.21
CA ILE A 158 -3.10 -15.15 -7.75
C ILE A 158 -3.02 -16.53 -7.08
N LEU A 159 -3.96 -16.88 -6.20
CA LEU A 159 -3.99 -18.19 -5.54
C LEU A 159 -4.14 -19.33 -6.55
N GLY A 160 -4.99 -19.14 -7.57
CA GLY A 160 -5.13 -20.09 -8.68
C GLY A 160 -3.86 -20.25 -9.49
N LEU A 161 -3.15 -19.15 -9.78
CA LEU A 161 -1.89 -19.19 -10.51
C LEU A 161 -0.78 -19.89 -9.72
N VAL A 162 -0.68 -19.63 -8.41
CA VAL A 162 0.28 -20.33 -7.53
C VAL A 162 -0.02 -21.82 -7.49
N ALA A 163 -1.29 -22.23 -7.36
CA ALA A 163 -1.68 -23.64 -7.36
C ALA A 163 -1.34 -24.34 -8.70
N LEU A 164 -1.50 -23.64 -9.83
CA LEU A 164 -1.14 -24.15 -11.15
C LEU A 164 0.38 -24.33 -11.26
N LEU A 165 1.16 -23.34 -10.81
CA LEU A 165 2.63 -23.43 -10.78
C LEU A 165 3.09 -24.59 -9.90
N ASP A 166 2.51 -24.77 -8.71
CA ASP A 166 2.80 -25.90 -7.83
C ASP A 166 2.48 -27.25 -8.50
N LEU A 167 1.41 -27.33 -9.29
CA LEU A 167 1.06 -28.54 -10.03
C LEU A 167 2.08 -28.86 -11.12
N ILE A 168 2.53 -27.87 -11.89
CA ILE A 168 3.55 -28.04 -12.93
C ILE A 168 4.88 -28.46 -12.28
N ILE A 169 5.32 -27.73 -11.26
CA ILE A 169 6.62 -27.93 -10.61
C ILE A 169 6.63 -29.26 -9.84
N GLY A 170 5.56 -29.60 -9.13
CA GLY A 170 5.40 -30.89 -8.46
C GLY A 170 5.32 -32.05 -9.46
N GLY A 171 4.61 -31.89 -10.57
CA GLY A 171 4.54 -32.90 -11.63
C GLY A 171 5.91 -33.20 -12.26
N VAL A 172 6.68 -32.17 -12.60
CA VAL A 172 8.05 -32.31 -13.11
C VAL A 172 9.00 -32.86 -12.03
N GLY A 173 8.83 -32.42 -10.79
CA GLY A 173 9.63 -32.85 -9.64
C GLY A 173 9.53 -34.35 -9.35
N ILE A 174 8.34 -34.95 -9.49
CA ILE A 174 8.14 -36.40 -9.34
C ILE A 174 8.90 -37.19 -10.40
N HIS A 175 8.88 -36.72 -11.66
CA HIS A 175 9.62 -37.36 -12.75
C HIS A 175 11.14 -37.29 -12.56
N ILE A 176 11.67 -36.18 -12.01
CA ILE A 176 13.10 -36.01 -11.73
C ILE A 176 13.52 -36.80 -10.47
N ASN A 177 12.69 -36.84 -9.43
CA ASN A 177 12.95 -37.58 -8.20
C ASN A 177 13.07 -39.10 -8.46
N ASN A 178 12.19 -39.66 -9.29
CA ASN A 178 12.27 -41.07 -9.69
C ASN A 178 13.55 -41.42 -10.47
N LEU A 179 14.23 -40.44 -11.06
CA LEU A 179 15.42 -40.63 -11.88
C LEU A 179 16.73 -40.43 -11.11
N ILE A 180 16.72 -39.64 -10.02
CA ILE A 180 17.92 -39.22 -9.27
C ILE A 180 17.91 -39.74 -7.80
N GLY A 181 16.78 -40.24 -7.29
CA GLY A 181 16.70 -40.85 -5.94
C GLY A 181 16.79 -39.85 -4.77
N PHE A 182 16.66 -38.55 -5.03
CA PHE A 182 16.63 -37.50 -4.01
C PHE A 182 15.21 -37.21 -3.56
N ASN A 183 14.85 -37.62 -2.33
CA ASN A 183 13.58 -37.24 -1.67
C ASN A 183 13.57 -35.75 -1.26
N ILE A 184 13.42 -34.87 -2.24
CA ILE A 184 13.26 -33.42 -2.05
C ILE A 184 11.85 -33.07 -2.50
N ASP A 185 11.09 -32.39 -1.64
CA ASP A 185 9.77 -31.86 -1.99
C ASP A 185 9.94 -30.69 -2.97
N TRP A 186 9.91 -30.99 -4.27
CA TRP A 186 9.92 -30.01 -5.36
C TRP A 186 8.55 -29.30 -5.47
N SER A 187 8.13 -28.62 -4.41
CA SER A 187 7.01 -27.66 -4.39
C SER A 187 7.57 -26.26 -4.07
N LEU A 188 6.88 -25.19 -4.45
CA LEU A 188 7.26 -23.83 -4.03
C LEU A 188 7.41 -23.73 -2.50
N LYS A 189 6.66 -24.54 -1.74
CA LYS A 189 6.82 -24.69 -0.27
C LYS A 189 8.19 -25.23 0.15
N GLY A 190 8.76 -26.18 -0.60
CA GLY A 190 10.06 -26.79 -0.31
C GLY A 190 11.26 -25.92 -0.72
N ILE A 191 11.12 -25.18 -1.83
CA ILE A 191 12.19 -24.32 -2.36
C ILE A 191 12.27 -22.97 -1.61
N HIS A 192 11.13 -22.36 -1.23
CA HIS A 192 11.11 -21.10 -0.48
C HIS A 192 11.02 -21.27 1.05
N GLY A 193 10.71 -22.48 1.56
CA GLY A 193 10.56 -22.73 3.00
C GLY A 193 9.42 -21.93 3.66
N ILE A 194 8.45 -21.45 2.88
CA ILE A 194 7.30 -20.67 3.37
C ILE A 194 6.08 -21.62 3.47
N PRO A 195 5.61 -21.94 4.69
CA PRO A 195 4.40 -22.74 4.86
C PRO A 195 3.15 -21.86 4.65
N ILE A 196 2.72 -21.68 3.40
CA ILE A 196 1.49 -20.95 3.05
C ILE A 196 0.20 -21.60 3.62
N LEU A 197 0.26 -22.87 4.05
CA LEU A 197 -0.90 -23.67 4.47
C LEU A 197 -0.71 -24.44 5.79
N SER A 198 0.31 -24.13 6.60
CA SER A 198 0.38 -24.73 7.95
C SER A 198 -0.56 -23.98 8.88
N SER A 199 -1.56 -24.69 9.41
CA SER A 199 -2.57 -24.23 10.38
C SER A 199 -2.00 -23.74 11.73
N ASN A 200 -0.68 -23.66 11.87
CA ASN A 200 -0.02 -23.16 13.07
C ASN A 200 0.25 -21.65 12.96
N LEU A 201 -0.83 -20.87 12.97
CA LEU A 201 -0.84 -19.40 13.09
C LEU A 201 -0.34 -18.90 14.46
N ASN A 202 0.17 -19.77 15.34
CA ASN A 202 0.61 -19.39 16.68
C ASN A 202 2.07 -18.88 16.72
N ASN A 203 2.82 -19.02 15.63
CA ASN A 203 4.21 -18.60 15.57
C ASN A 203 4.37 -17.22 14.92
N ARG A 204 4.92 -16.25 15.67
CA ARG A 204 5.14 -14.87 15.20
C ARG A 204 6.05 -14.76 13.98
N SER A 205 6.90 -15.75 13.71
CA SER A 205 7.75 -15.78 12.51
C SER A 205 6.97 -16.18 11.25
N THR A 206 6.00 -17.08 11.38
CA THR A 206 5.13 -17.53 10.29
C THR A 206 4.16 -16.42 9.87
N ILE A 207 3.55 -15.73 10.84
CA ILE A 207 2.68 -14.57 10.57
C ILE A 207 3.48 -13.48 9.84
N ARG A 208 4.70 -13.16 10.31
CA ARG A 208 5.55 -12.17 9.63
C ARG A 208 5.85 -12.56 8.19
N ARG A 209 6.26 -13.80 7.92
CA ARG A 209 6.57 -14.25 6.55
C ARG A 209 5.35 -14.27 5.63
N CYS A 210 4.16 -14.64 6.14
CA CYS A 210 2.94 -14.56 5.35
C CYS A 210 2.56 -13.11 5.05
N ILE A 211 2.72 -12.19 6.01
CA ILE A 211 2.49 -10.76 5.80
C ILE A 211 3.47 -10.22 4.77
N TYR A 212 4.79 -10.46 4.92
CA TYR A 212 5.78 -10.05 3.92
C TYR A 212 5.48 -10.61 2.54
N CYS A 213 5.15 -11.90 2.41
CA CYS A 213 4.82 -12.49 1.12
C CYS A 213 3.50 -11.96 0.51
N PHE A 214 2.62 -11.37 1.31
CA PHE A 214 1.37 -10.75 0.85
C PHE A 214 1.56 -9.26 0.53
N GLU A 215 2.42 -8.57 1.28
CA GLU A 215 2.89 -7.19 1.03
C GLU A 215 3.84 -7.12 -0.16
N ASP A 216 4.69 -8.13 -0.39
CA ASP A 216 5.61 -8.21 -1.55
C ASP A 216 4.87 -8.54 -2.86
N TYR A 217 3.61 -8.97 -2.78
CA TYR A 217 2.73 -9.22 -3.94
C TYR A 217 1.79 -8.04 -4.24
N TRP A 218 1.87 -6.94 -3.48
CA TRP A 218 1.11 -5.69 -3.63
C TRP A 218 2.06 -4.49 -3.81
#